data_AF-A0A3E4YKI4-F1
#
_entry.id   AF-A0A3E4YKI4-F1
#
_cell.length_a   1.000
_cell.length_b   1.000
_cell.length_c   1.000
_cell.angle_alpha   90.00
_cell.angle_beta   90.00
_cell.angle_gamma   90.00
#
_symmetry.space_group_name_H-M   'P 1'
#
loop_
_entity.id
_entity.type
_entity.pdbx_description
1 polymer ?
#
loop_
_entity_poly.entity_id
_entity_poly.type
_entity_poly.pdbx_seq_one_letter_code
_entity_poly.pdbx_strand_id
1 'polypeptide(L)'
;MEFERARLMNNINTLIKDKNIKIGELENSIGISTGYLSKMSKAENESMPGIDLIWKLAQKLGTSVDMLVGGDFGRSNDNLFQLIRVLDKMKKDTDLHNIEWRRVPKEFYENVKIGTLPHPLFEENLPFNNDPEEFHYKSDFTNDPVGIFADCFEGDMLEFGKIYIMNLFCKTKDEGATPYTEIILEQPEQEYEHGMEEGRLIPICSTLGKGQSLEPYINELINCIERHEADVNLNSEQKSIISAYMNACTDDELPFN
;
A
#
# COMPACT_ATOMS: atom_id res chain seq x y z
N MET A 1 2.31 -10.48 20.46
CA MET A 1 0.91 -9.99 20.42
C MET A 1 0.00 -11.16 20.74
N GLU A 2 -0.94 -10.99 21.66
CA GLU A 2 -1.90 -12.04 22.03
C GLU A 2 -3.20 -11.82 21.24
N PHE A 3 -3.83 -12.89 20.79
CA PHE A 3 -5.04 -12.81 19.97
C PHE A 3 -6.24 -12.32 20.80
N GLU A 4 -6.84 -11.20 20.39
CA GLU A 4 -8.03 -10.64 21.04
C GLU A 4 -9.30 -10.96 20.24
N ARG A 5 -10.09 -11.95 20.69
CA ARG A 5 -11.39 -12.29 20.05
C ARG A 5 -12.32 -11.08 19.95
N ALA A 6 -12.39 -10.25 20.99
CA ALA A 6 -13.24 -9.07 21.01
C ALA A 6 -12.89 -8.10 19.87
N ARG A 7 -11.60 -7.95 19.57
CA ARG A 7 -11.09 -7.17 18.44
C ARG A 7 -11.52 -7.78 17.11
N LEU A 8 -11.31 -9.09 16.92
CA LEU A 8 -11.77 -9.79 15.73
C LEU A 8 -13.28 -9.60 15.48
N MET A 9 -14.11 -9.78 16.51
CA MET A 9 -15.57 -9.65 16.36
C MET A 9 -15.99 -8.20 16.13
N ASN A 10 -15.33 -7.23 16.77
CA ASN A 10 -15.53 -5.81 16.48
C ASN A 10 -15.22 -5.51 15.01
N ASN A 11 -14.07 -6.00 14.54
CA ASN A 11 -13.61 -5.84 13.17
C ASN A 11 -14.59 -6.40 12.14
N ILE A 12 -15.04 -7.65 12.34
CA ILE A 12 -16.06 -8.28 11.48
C ILE A 12 -17.33 -7.42 11.44
N ASN A 13 -17.85 -7.01 12.59
CA ASN A 13 -19.09 -6.23 12.66
C ASN A 13 -18.96 -4.85 11.98
N THR A 14 -17.80 -4.19 12.12
CA THR A 14 -17.53 -2.93 11.43
C THR A 14 -17.49 -3.11 9.92
N LEU A 15 -16.79 -4.13 9.42
CA LEU A 15 -16.67 -4.40 7.98
C LEU A 15 -18.02 -4.78 7.33
N ILE A 16 -18.86 -5.52 8.04
CA ILE A 16 -20.22 -5.86 7.59
C ILE A 16 -21.06 -4.60 7.40
N LYS A 17 -21.01 -3.67 8.37
CA LYS A 17 -21.72 -2.40 8.31
C LYS A 17 -21.23 -1.52 7.16
N ASP A 18 -19.91 -1.38 7.03
CA ASP A 18 -19.28 -0.58 5.97
C ASP A 18 -19.70 -1.06 4.57
N LYS A 19 -19.71 -2.37 4.35
CA LYS A 19 -20.12 -2.94 3.05
C LYS A 19 -21.63 -3.05 2.85
N ASN A 20 -22.43 -2.63 3.82
CA ASN A 20 -23.88 -2.76 3.81
C ASN A 20 -24.36 -4.21 3.53
N ILE A 21 -23.65 -5.21 4.07
CA ILE A 21 -23.97 -6.63 3.92
C ILE A 21 -24.85 -7.06 5.10
N LYS A 22 -25.87 -7.89 4.86
CA LYS A 22 -26.61 -8.50 5.97
C LYS A 22 -25.81 -9.65 6.57
N ILE A 23 -25.68 -9.67 7.89
CA ILE A 23 -24.92 -10.72 8.60
C ILE A 23 -25.37 -12.14 8.22
N GLY A 24 -26.68 -12.36 8.07
CA GLY A 24 -27.21 -13.67 7.64
C GLY A 24 -26.87 -14.03 6.19
N GLU A 25 -26.77 -13.06 5.29
CA GLU A 25 -26.32 -13.29 3.91
C GLU A 25 -24.83 -13.65 3.88
N LEU A 26 -24.01 -12.97 4.69
CA LEU A 26 -22.59 -13.30 4.86
C LEU A 26 -22.42 -14.73 5.39
N GLU A 27 -23.14 -15.08 6.47
CA GLU A 27 -23.11 -16.42 7.09
C GLU A 27 -23.41 -17.52 6.07
N ASN A 28 -24.49 -17.35 5.30
CA ASN A 28 -24.86 -18.29 4.25
C ASN A 28 -23.78 -18.38 3.17
N SER A 29 -23.18 -17.25 2.78
CA SER A 29 -22.17 -17.20 1.71
C SER A 29 -20.84 -17.89 2.04
N ILE A 30 -20.54 -18.08 3.33
CA ILE A 30 -19.34 -18.77 3.82
C ILE A 30 -19.66 -20.15 4.43
N GLY A 31 -20.92 -20.59 4.34
CA GLY A 31 -21.34 -21.93 4.75
C GLY A 31 -21.46 -22.13 6.26
N ILE A 32 -21.76 -21.08 7.04
CA ILE A 32 -22.04 -21.19 8.48
C ILE A 32 -23.52 -20.97 8.79
N SER A 33 -23.97 -21.49 9.93
CA SER A 33 -25.37 -21.40 10.33
C SER A 33 -25.77 -19.96 10.67
N THR A 34 -27.01 -19.59 10.32
CA THR A 34 -27.54 -18.26 10.59
C THR A 34 -27.54 -17.95 12.09
N GLY A 35 -27.04 -16.78 12.46
CA GLY A 35 -26.86 -16.32 13.84
C GLY A 35 -25.60 -16.87 14.52
N TYR A 36 -24.74 -17.62 13.84
CA TYR A 36 -23.45 -18.07 14.37
C TYR A 36 -22.57 -16.89 14.77
N LEU A 37 -22.38 -15.90 13.89
CA LEU A 37 -21.55 -14.71 14.17
C LEU A 37 -22.15 -13.85 15.28
N SER A 38 -23.48 -13.76 15.35
CA SER A 38 -24.17 -13.05 16.44
C SER A 38 -23.96 -13.73 17.79
N LYS A 39 -24.04 -15.07 17.86
CA LYS A 39 -23.70 -15.84 19.07
C LYS A 39 -22.22 -15.72 19.41
N MET A 40 -21.36 -15.67 18.39
CA MET A 40 -19.91 -15.51 18.53
C MET A 40 -19.52 -14.11 18.99
N SER A 41 -20.40 -13.11 18.92
CA SER A 41 -20.11 -11.75 19.40
C SER A 41 -20.45 -11.54 20.89
N LYS A 42 -21.12 -12.50 21.55
CA LYS A 42 -21.54 -12.36 22.95
C LYS A 42 -20.39 -12.57 23.93
N ALA A 43 -20.30 -11.74 24.97
CA ALA A 43 -19.24 -11.82 25.99
C ALA A 43 -19.18 -13.19 26.70
N GLU A 44 -20.32 -13.87 26.81
CA GLU A 44 -20.50 -15.17 27.47
C GLU A 44 -19.89 -16.36 26.71
N ASN A 45 -19.57 -16.17 25.43
CA ASN A 45 -19.07 -17.22 24.56
C ASN A 45 -17.53 -17.19 24.51
N GLU A 46 -16.87 -18.25 24.95
CA GLU A 46 -15.40 -18.36 24.91
C GLU A 46 -14.88 -19.13 23.69
N SER A 47 -15.78 -19.66 22.84
CA SER A 47 -15.36 -20.41 21.65
C SER A 47 -14.64 -19.51 20.65
N MET A 48 -13.53 -20.01 20.12
CA MET A 48 -12.75 -19.33 19.09
C MET A 48 -13.20 -19.78 17.70
N PRO A 49 -13.39 -18.84 16.75
CA PRO A 49 -13.59 -19.23 15.36
C PRO A 49 -12.33 -19.92 14.84
N GLY A 50 -12.51 -21.04 14.14
CA GLY A 50 -11.40 -21.75 13.51
C GLY A 50 -10.75 -20.91 12.41
N ILE A 51 -9.46 -21.17 12.11
CA ILE A 51 -8.70 -20.41 11.12
C ILE A 51 -9.35 -20.41 9.72
N ASP A 52 -9.97 -21.51 9.32
CA ASP A 52 -10.71 -21.63 8.05
C ASP A 52 -11.86 -20.61 7.97
N LEU A 53 -12.57 -20.41 9.08
CA LEU A 53 -13.65 -19.42 9.14
C LEU A 53 -13.11 -17.99 9.08
N ILE A 54 -12.03 -17.71 9.83
CA ILE A 54 -11.37 -16.39 9.81
C ILE A 54 -10.91 -16.04 8.39
N TRP A 55 -10.31 -17.01 7.69
CA TRP A 55 -9.86 -16.83 6.31
C TRP A 55 -11.02 -16.59 5.34
N LYS A 56 -12.11 -17.37 5.42
CA LYS A 56 -13.32 -17.15 4.59
C LYS A 56 -13.95 -15.78 4.83
N LEU A 57 -14.00 -15.34 6.08
CA LEU A 57 -14.48 -14.01 6.45
C LEU A 57 -13.58 -12.92 5.88
N ALA A 58 -12.25 -13.06 5.99
CA ALA A 58 -11.30 -12.10 5.43
C ALA A 58 -11.50 -11.94 3.92
N GLN A 59 -11.66 -13.05 3.19
CA GLN A 59 -11.94 -13.02 1.75
C GLN A 59 -13.27 -12.32 1.43
N LYS A 60 -14.38 -12.68 2.09
CA LYS A 60 -15.68 -12.04 1.82
C LYS A 60 -15.73 -10.57 2.22
N LEU A 61 -14.99 -10.20 3.26
CA LEU A 61 -14.87 -8.82 3.73
C LEU A 61 -13.74 -8.05 3.02
N GLY A 62 -13.07 -8.66 2.04
CA GLY A 62 -12.07 -8.01 1.20
C GLY A 62 -10.90 -7.43 1.99
N THR A 63 -10.39 -8.16 2.98
CA THR A 63 -9.26 -7.78 3.83
C THR A 63 -8.34 -8.98 4.04
N SER A 64 -7.14 -8.79 4.62
CA SER A 64 -6.24 -9.87 4.99
C SER A 64 -6.65 -10.50 6.33
N VAL A 65 -6.18 -11.73 6.61
CA VAL A 65 -6.38 -12.36 7.92
C VAL A 65 -5.71 -11.54 9.02
N ASP A 66 -4.50 -11.05 8.76
CA ASP A 66 -3.73 -10.22 9.70
C ASP A 66 -4.47 -8.93 10.06
N MET A 67 -5.05 -8.25 9.07
CA MET A 67 -5.90 -7.07 9.27
C MET A 67 -7.17 -7.40 10.05
N LEU A 68 -7.84 -8.49 9.70
CA LEU A 68 -9.09 -8.88 10.34
C LEU A 68 -8.89 -9.20 11.83
N VAL A 69 -7.76 -9.81 12.17
CA VAL A 69 -7.41 -10.24 13.53
C VAL A 69 -6.75 -9.13 14.35
N GLY A 70 -5.78 -8.43 13.78
CA GLY A 70 -4.92 -7.48 14.48
C GLY A 70 -5.36 -6.02 14.38
N GLY A 71 -6.10 -5.65 13.34
CA GLY A 71 -6.54 -4.28 13.09
C GLY A 71 -7.53 -3.75 14.12
N ASP A 72 -7.75 -2.43 14.15
CA ASP A 72 -8.80 -1.80 14.96
C ASP A 72 -9.72 -0.96 14.06
N PHE A 73 -10.67 -1.63 13.42
CA PHE A 73 -11.64 -0.96 12.54
C PHE A 73 -12.64 -0.12 13.35
N GLY A 74 -12.76 -0.31 14.66
CA GLY A 74 -13.69 0.46 15.50
C GLY A 74 -13.18 1.86 15.87
N ARG A 75 -11.86 2.08 15.86
CA ARG A 75 -11.23 3.38 16.13
C ARG A 75 -10.77 4.15 14.90
N SER A 76 -10.76 3.49 13.74
CA SER A 76 -10.32 4.08 12.49
C SER A 76 -11.38 5.05 11.97
N ASN A 77 -11.01 6.31 11.71
CA ASN A 77 -11.87 7.17 10.89
C ASN A 77 -11.91 6.62 9.46
N ASP A 78 -12.96 6.93 8.70
CA ASP A 78 -13.18 6.37 7.35
C ASP A 78 -11.94 6.50 6.45
N ASN A 79 -11.15 7.57 6.63
CA ASN A 79 -9.93 7.82 5.88
C ASN A 79 -8.80 6.83 6.21
N LEU A 80 -8.53 6.55 7.49
CA LEU A 80 -7.52 5.56 7.89
C LEU A 80 -7.88 4.19 7.30
N PHE A 81 -9.16 3.83 7.33
CA PHE A 81 -9.61 2.58 6.78
C PHE A 81 -9.49 2.50 5.25
N GLN A 82 -9.77 3.60 4.54
CA GLN A 82 -9.52 3.70 3.11
C GLN A 82 -8.02 3.52 2.78
N LEU A 83 -7.12 4.16 3.53
CA LEU A 83 -5.68 4.01 3.35
C LEU A 83 -5.21 2.57 3.58
N ILE A 84 -5.69 1.92 4.64
CA ILE A 84 -5.42 0.51 4.92
C ILE A 84 -5.86 -0.39 3.75
N ARG A 85 -7.04 -0.14 3.16
CA ARG A 85 -7.52 -0.88 1.98
C ARG A 85 -6.64 -0.65 0.75
N VAL A 86 -6.18 0.57 0.54
CA VAL A 86 -5.27 0.91 -0.56
C VAL A 86 -3.95 0.14 -0.41
N LEU A 87 -3.36 0.12 0.78
CA LEU A 87 -2.12 -0.62 1.06
C LEU A 87 -2.29 -2.13 0.87
N ASP A 88 -3.41 -2.71 1.32
CA ASP A 88 -3.70 -4.13 1.10
C ASP A 88 -3.89 -4.47 -0.39
N LYS A 89 -4.52 -3.57 -1.16
CA LYS A 89 -4.65 -3.73 -2.61
C LYS A 89 -3.31 -3.63 -3.32
N MET A 90 -2.46 -2.66 -2.95
CA MET A 90 -1.11 -2.51 -3.48
C MET A 90 -0.27 -3.77 -3.21
N LYS A 91 -0.33 -4.32 -2.00
CA LYS A 91 0.35 -5.58 -1.66
C LYS A 91 -0.09 -6.72 -2.57
N LYS A 92 -1.40 -6.89 -2.78
CA LYS A 92 -1.93 -7.91 -3.71
C LYS A 92 -1.48 -7.68 -5.15
N ASP A 93 -1.41 -6.43 -5.59
CA ASP A 93 -0.92 -6.09 -6.93
C ASP A 93 0.57 -6.36 -7.08
N THR A 94 1.36 -6.15 -6.02
CA THR A 94 2.77 -6.56 -5.97
C THR A 94 2.92 -8.08 -6.03
N ASP A 95 2.15 -8.84 -5.25
CA ASP A 95 2.17 -10.32 -5.27
C ASP A 95 1.76 -10.88 -6.66
N LEU A 96 0.97 -10.13 -7.44
CA LEU A 96 0.55 -10.47 -8.81
C LEU A 96 1.47 -9.90 -9.91
N HIS A 97 2.56 -9.23 -9.55
CA HIS A 97 3.46 -8.53 -10.47
C HIS A 97 2.76 -7.50 -11.38
N ASN A 98 1.71 -6.85 -10.86
CA ASN A 98 1.02 -5.74 -11.51
C ASN A 98 1.68 -4.38 -11.25
N ILE A 99 2.61 -4.31 -10.29
CA ILE A 99 3.43 -3.13 -10.01
C ILE A 99 4.89 -3.52 -10.23
N GLU A 100 5.58 -2.80 -11.11
CA GLU A 100 7.01 -3.01 -11.35
C GLU A 100 7.81 -2.16 -10.36
N TRP A 101 8.41 -2.81 -9.36
CA TRP A 101 9.17 -2.14 -8.31
C TRP A 101 10.67 -2.03 -8.64
N ARG A 102 11.25 -0.90 -8.28
CA ARG A 102 12.68 -0.62 -8.28
C ARG A 102 13.11 -0.16 -6.89
N ARG A 103 14.05 -0.87 -6.27
CA ARG A 103 14.75 -0.38 -5.08
C ARG A 103 15.74 0.71 -5.49
N VAL A 104 15.71 1.83 -4.78
CA VAL A 104 16.57 2.99 -5.00
C VAL A 104 17.45 3.16 -3.75
N PRO A 105 18.77 2.90 -3.86
CA PRO A 105 19.68 3.05 -2.73
C PRO A 105 19.68 4.48 -2.20
N LYS A 106 19.86 4.66 -0.89
CA LYS A 106 19.89 6.02 -0.30
C LYS A 106 20.95 6.94 -0.94
N GLU A 107 22.07 6.38 -1.41
CA GLU A 107 23.17 7.09 -2.06
C GLU A 107 22.76 7.72 -3.39
N PHE A 108 21.73 7.18 -4.06
CA PHE A 108 21.16 7.78 -5.26
C PHE A 108 20.70 9.22 -4.99
N TYR A 109 20.07 9.45 -3.84
CA TYR A 109 19.55 10.77 -3.47
C TYR A 109 20.65 11.76 -3.05
N GLU A 110 21.90 11.32 -2.84
CA GLU A 110 23.02 12.25 -2.68
C GLU A 110 23.30 13.00 -3.98
N ASN A 111 23.21 12.30 -5.12
CA ASN A 111 23.35 12.90 -6.46
C ASN A 111 22.18 13.86 -6.79
N VAL A 112 20.97 13.52 -6.33
CA VAL A 112 19.79 14.38 -6.45
C VAL A 112 19.99 15.68 -5.66
N LYS A 113 20.47 15.59 -4.42
CA LYS A 113 20.70 16.76 -3.54
C LYS A 113 21.70 17.76 -4.11
N ILE A 114 22.75 17.29 -4.78
CA ILE A 114 23.75 18.16 -5.42
C ILE A 114 23.31 18.65 -6.82
N GLY A 115 22.06 18.38 -7.23
CA GLY A 115 21.50 18.86 -8.49
C GLY A 115 21.99 18.12 -9.74
N THR A 116 22.70 17.01 -9.60
CA THR A 116 23.20 16.25 -10.78
C THR A 116 22.12 15.40 -11.44
N LEU A 117 21.05 15.07 -10.72
CA LEU A 117 19.91 14.32 -11.22
C LEU A 117 18.61 14.99 -10.76
N PRO A 118 17.70 15.37 -11.68
CA PRO A 118 16.39 15.88 -11.29
C PRO A 118 15.55 14.76 -10.68
N HIS A 119 14.74 15.09 -9.68
CA HIS A 119 13.78 14.18 -9.08
C HIS A 119 12.52 14.95 -8.67
N PRO A 120 11.30 14.45 -8.96
CA PRO A 120 10.07 15.23 -8.75
C PRO A 120 9.82 15.57 -7.28
N LEU A 121 10.23 14.72 -6.35
CA LEU A 121 10.07 14.94 -4.90
C LEU A 121 11.09 15.91 -4.27
N PHE A 122 11.99 16.50 -5.06
CA PHE A 122 13.05 17.39 -4.57
C PHE A 122 12.89 18.79 -5.14
N GLU A 123 12.94 19.80 -4.28
CA GLU A 123 12.87 21.20 -4.67
C GLU A 123 14.21 21.91 -4.45
N GLU A 124 14.50 22.85 -5.34
CA GLU A 124 15.68 23.71 -5.26
C GLU A 124 15.56 24.66 -4.06
N ASN A 125 16.58 24.70 -3.19
CA ASN A 125 16.70 25.82 -2.26
C ASN A 125 17.22 27.04 -3.03
N LEU A 126 16.37 28.07 -3.19
CA LEU A 126 16.81 29.36 -3.70
C LEU A 126 17.88 29.93 -2.74
N PRO A 127 19.12 30.15 -3.19
CA PRO A 127 20.22 30.48 -2.31
C PRO A 127 20.04 31.88 -1.74
N PHE A 128 19.95 31.99 -0.41
CA PHE A 128 20.07 33.28 0.26
C PHE A 128 21.53 33.79 0.31
N ASN A 129 22.53 32.92 0.14
CA ASN A 129 23.96 33.29 0.27
C ASN A 129 24.91 32.33 -0.48
N ASN A 130 25.09 32.42 -1.80
CA ASN A 130 26.21 31.82 -2.58
C ASN A 130 26.61 30.35 -2.31
N ASP A 131 25.82 29.58 -1.56
CA ASP A 131 25.99 28.15 -1.39
C ASP A 131 25.59 27.46 -2.70
N PRO A 132 26.23 26.33 -3.03
CA PRO A 132 25.82 25.54 -4.19
C PRO A 132 24.31 25.25 -4.10
N GLU A 133 23.62 25.28 -5.24
CA GLU A 133 22.20 24.92 -5.34
C GLU A 133 22.01 23.52 -4.76
N GLU A 134 21.48 23.43 -3.53
CA GLU A 134 21.17 22.17 -2.87
C GLU A 134 19.67 21.89 -3.00
N PHE A 135 19.35 20.77 -3.63
CA PHE A 135 18.01 20.24 -3.70
C PHE A 135 17.68 19.51 -2.39
N HIS A 136 16.49 19.74 -1.87
CA HIS A 136 16.03 19.09 -0.65
C HIS A 136 14.71 18.37 -0.89
N TYR A 137 14.52 17.28 -0.16
CA TYR A 137 13.25 16.55 -0.17
C TYR A 137 12.17 17.44 0.46
N LYS A 138 11.07 17.64 -0.26
CA LYS A 138 9.91 18.37 0.26
C LYS A 138 8.85 17.40 0.76
N SER A 139 8.63 17.43 2.07
CA SER A 139 7.55 16.69 2.71
C SER A 139 6.27 17.53 2.77
N ASP A 140 5.15 16.93 2.42
CA ASP A 140 3.80 17.49 2.68
C ASP A 140 3.29 17.19 4.10
N PHE A 141 4.01 16.34 4.86
CA PHE A 141 3.58 15.85 6.18
C PHE A 141 4.32 16.54 7.34
N THR A 142 5.42 17.23 7.08
CA THR A 142 6.16 18.02 8.08
C THR A 142 6.83 19.24 7.48
N ASN A 143 7.00 20.27 8.31
CA ASN A 143 7.80 21.47 7.99
C ASN A 143 9.23 21.38 8.55
N ASP A 144 9.54 20.33 9.32
CA ASP A 144 10.87 20.12 9.88
C ASP A 144 11.84 19.56 8.82
N PRO A 145 13.16 19.77 8.98
CA PRO A 145 14.14 19.23 8.03
C PRO A 145 14.08 17.70 7.92
N VAL A 146 13.93 17.23 6.70
CA VAL A 146 13.81 15.81 6.35
C VAL A 146 15.08 15.33 5.64
N GLY A 147 15.52 14.12 5.97
CA GLY A 147 16.57 13.42 5.24
C GLY A 147 16.17 12.01 4.86
N ILE A 148 16.83 11.45 3.83
CA ILE A 148 16.68 10.05 3.47
C ILE A 148 17.40 9.18 4.52
N PHE A 149 16.70 8.22 5.10
CA PHE A 149 17.18 7.35 6.17
C PHE A 149 17.70 6.01 5.65
N ALA A 150 17.01 5.44 4.66
CA ALA A 150 17.29 4.11 4.11
C ALA A 150 16.91 4.06 2.62
N ASP A 151 17.12 2.90 2.00
CA ASP A 151 16.72 2.64 0.62
C ASP A 151 15.22 2.92 0.44
N CYS A 152 14.87 3.54 -0.67
CA CYS A 152 13.51 3.87 -1.04
C CYS A 152 13.03 2.93 -2.16
N PHE A 153 11.74 2.97 -2.46
CA PHE A 153 11.15 2.15 -3.51
C PHE A 153 10.34 3.01 -4.47
N GLU A 154 10.51 2.76 -5.76
CA GLU A 154 9.70 3.32 -6.82
C GLU A 154 8.91 2.20 -7.48
N GLY A 155 7.61 2.38 -7.66
CA GLY A 155 6.74 1.43 -8.33
C GLY A 155 6.09 2.06 -9.57
N ASP A 156 6.10 1.37 -10.69
CA ASP A 156 5.32 1.75 -11.87
C ASP A 156 3.94 1.08 -11.81
N MET A 157 2.88 1.89 -11.73
CA MET A 157 1.48 1.43 -11.66
C MET A 157 0.75 1.60 -13.02
N LEU A 158 1.49 1.59 -14.13
CA LEU A 158 0.96 1.71 -15.49
C LEU A 158 0.11 2.99 -15.65
N GLU A 159 -1.20 2.84 -15.86
CA GLU A 159 -2.15 3.93 -16.12
C GLU A 159 -2.31 4.90 -14.94
N PHE A 160 -1.92 4.49 -13.73
CA PHE A 160 -2.06 5.31 -12.52
C PHE A 160 -0.85 6.20 -12.22
N GLY A 161 0.27 6.00 -12.92
CA GLY A 161 1.50 6.74 -12.71
C GLY A 161 2.51 6.01 -11.82
N LYS A 162 3.42 6.77 -11.20
CA LYS A 162 4.49 6.22 -10.36
C LYS A 162 4.19 6.40 -8.88
N ILE A 163 4.48 5.37 -8.09
CA ILE A 163 4.38 5.44 -6.64
C ILE A 163 5.78 5.44 -6.02
N TYR A 164 5.97 6.26 -5.00
CA TYR A 164 7.21 6.40 -4.24
C TYR A 164 6.96 5.98 -2.79
N ILE A 165 7.78 5.08 -2.28
CA ILE A 165 7.87 4.76 -0.85
C ILE A 165 9.21 5.31 -0.35
N MET A 166 9.14 6.42 0.37
CA MET A 166 10.30 7.18 0.83
C MET A 166 10.59 6.85 2.29
N ASN A 167 11.76 6.27 2.57
CA ASN A 167 12.22 5.99 3.93
C ASN A 167 13.06 7.15 4.46
N LEU A 168 12.50 7.88 5.41
CA LEU A 168 12.93 9.21 5.81
C LEU A 168 13.27 9.27 7.30
N PHE A 169 13.97 10.32 7.71
CA PHE A 169 14.04 10.73 9.10
C PHE A 169 13.73 12.22 9.21
N CYS A 170 13.01 12.60 10.27
CA CYS A 170 12.72 13.98 10.61
C CYS A 170 13.50 14.35 11.87
N LYS A 171 14.16 15.51 11.88
CA LYS A 171 14.78 16.05 13.10
C LYS A 171 13.81 17.02 13.75
N THR A 172 13.02 16.55 14.69
CA THR A 172 12.20 17.45 15.52
C THR A 172 13.11 18.15 16.54
N LYS A 173 12.67 19.31 17.06
CA LYS A 173 13.47 20.11 18.00
C LYS A 173 13.65 19.43 19.37
N ASP A 174 12.76 18.50 19.72
CA ASP A 174 12.64 17.93 21.08
C ASP A 174 12.98 16.44 21.16
N GLU A 175 12.82 15.69 20.08
CA GLU A 175 13.17 14.27 19.98
C GLU A 175 14.20 14.11 18.87
N GLY A 176 15.21 13.25 19.08
CA GLY A 176 16.25 13.00 18.07
C GLY A 176 15.68 12.57 16.71
N ALA A 177 16.56 12.36 15.73
CA ALA A 177 16.14 11.95 14.38
C ALA A 177 15.17 10.75 14.43
N THR A 178 13.92 10.98 14.04
CA THR A 178 12.84 10.00 14.10
C THR A 178 12.62 9.43 12.71
N PRO A 179 12.85 8.12 12.49
CA PRO A 179 12.60 7.49 11.19
C PRO A 179 11.10 7.36 10.94
N TYR A 180 10.70 7.54 9.69
CA TYR A 180 9.32 7.41 9.23
C TYR A 180 9.27 7.16 7.72
N THR A 181 8.11 6.77 7.20
CA THR A 181 7.92 6.45 5.79
C THR A 181 6.82 7.33 5.22
N GLU A 182 7.01 7.84 4.01
CA GLU A 182 5.98 8.52 3.23
C GLU A 182 5.68 7.74 1.96
N ILE A 183 4.41 7.75 1.55
CA ILE A 183 3.96 7.20 0.27
C ILE A 183 3.37 8.34 -0.56
N ILE A 184 3.89 8.52 -1.77
CA ILE A 184 3.54 9.59 -2.69
C ILE A 184 3.21 8.99 -4.05
N LEU A 185 2.13 9.45 -4.68
CA LEU A 185 1.77 9.10 -6.05
C LEU A 185 2.08 10.27 -6.98
N GLU A 186 2.88 10.03 -8.01
CA GLU A 186 3.07 10.95 -9.14
C GLU A 186 2.11 10.54 -10.25
N GLN A 187 1.11 11.40 -10.48
CA GLN A 187 0.25 11.28 -11.64
C GLN A 187 0.91 11.95 -12.85
N PRO A 188 1.04 11.26 -13.98
CA PRO A 188 1.59 11.85 -15.20
C PRO A 188 0.64 12.90 -15.78
N GLU A 189 1.17 13.78 -16.62
CA GLU A 189 0.36 14.67 -17.46
C GLU A 189 -0.59 13.85 -18.33
N GLN A 190 -1.86 14.27 -18.39
CA GLN A 190 -2.88 13.60 -19.18
C GLN A 190 -3.62 14.60 -20.06
N GLU A 191 -3.75 14.24 -21.35
CA GLU A 191 -4.49 15.02 -22.33
C GLU A 191 -5.96 14.59 -22.32
N TYR A 192 -6.86 15.51 -22.00
CA TYR A 192 -8.30 15.30 -22.02
C TYR A 192 -8.94 16.12 -23.15
N GLU A 193 -10.18 15.79 -23.53
CA GLU A 193 -10.95 16.51 -24.57
C GLU A 193 -11.06 18.03 -24.34
N HIS A 194 -10.87 18.50 -23.10
CA HIS A 194 -11.04 19.89 -22.69
C HIS A 194 -9.72 20.59 -22.27
N GLY A 195 -8.56 19.95 -22.47
CA GLY A 195 -7.25 20.52 -22.15
C GLY A 195 -6.28 19.50 -21.56
N MET A 196 -5.04 19.93 -21.32
CA MET A 196 -4.05 19.13 -20.60
C MET A 196 -4.20 19.34 -19.08
N GLU A 197 -4.24 18.25 -18.32
CA GLU A 197 -4.02 18.30 -16.88
C GLU A 197 -2.52 18.14 -16.61
N GLU A 198 -1.94 19.11 -15.89
CA GLU A 198 -0.55 19.05 -15.44
C GLU A 198 -0.35 17.87 -14.48
N GLY A 199 0.82 17.23 -14.59
CA GLY A 199 1.23 16.17 -13.68
C GLY A 199 1.33 16.70 -12.27
N ARG A 200 0.99 15.86 -11.28
CA ARG A 200 0.98 16.28 -9.87
C ARG A 200 1.44 15.18 -8.95
N LEU A 201 2.05 15.62 -7.85
CA LEU A 201 2.38 14.79 -6.71
C LEU A 201 1.22 14.78 -5.72
N ILE A 202 0.79 13.59 -5.33
CA ILE A 202 -0.29 13.37 -4.36
C ILE A 202 0.30 12.67 -3.14
N PRO A 203 0.39 13.36 -1.99
CA PRO A 203 0.78 12.71 -0.74
C PRO A 203 -0.33 11.76 -0.28
N ILE A 204 -0.05 10.46 -0.25
CA ILE A 204 -1.04 9.43 0.10
C ILE A 204 -1.09 9.25 1.62
N CYS A 205 0.05 8.96 2.24
CA CYS A 205 0.14 8.81 3.68
C CYS A 205 1.58 8.90 4.21
N SER A 206 1.71 9.08 5.51
CA SER A 206 2.96 9.07 6.25
C SER A 206 2.81 8.26 7.53
N THR A 207 3.89 7.64 8.04
CA THR A 207 3.91 7.04 9.38
C THR A 207 4.23 8.04 10.49
N LEU A 208 4.43 9.32 10.17
CA LEU A 208 4.69 10.36 11.16
C LEU A 208 3.45 10.69 12.00
N GLY A 209 3.64 10.90 13.31
CA GLY A 209 2.58 11.33 14.23
C GLY A 209 1.38 10.38 14.28
N LYS A 210 0.19 10.87 13.90
CA LYS A 210 -1.05 10.04 13.87
C LYS A 210 -1.00 8.91 12.84
N GLY A 211 -0.10 9.02 11.86
CA GLY A 211 0.14 8.05 10.82
C GLY A 211 0.83 6.76 11.28
N GLN A 212 1.38 6.72 12.51
CA GLN A 212 2.05 5.54 13.07
C GLN A 212 1.18 4.26 13.01
N SER A 213 -0.15 4.40 13.05
CA SER A 213 -1.07 3.28 12.89
C SER A 213 -0.98 2.57 11.52
N LEU A 214 -0.41 3.20 10.50
CA LEU A 214 -0.18 2.64 9.17
C LEU A 214 1.11 1.83 9.05
N GLU A 215 2.04 2.01 10.00
CA GLU A 215 3.38 1.42 9.96
C GLU A 215 3.37 -0.11 9.75
N PRO A 216 2.52 -0.91 10.42
CA PRO A 216 2.48 -2.35 10.18
C PRO A 216 2.12 -2.71 8.72
N TYR A 217 1.19 -1.96 8.12
CA TYR A 217 0.71 -2.22 6.76
C TYR A 217 1.71 -1.79 5.69
N ILE A 218 2.40 -0.67 5.93
CA ILE A 218 3.49 -0.21 5.06
C ILE A 218 4.66 -1.19 5.14
N ASN A 219 5.02 -1.66 6.34
CA ASN A 219 6.06 -2.67 6.51
C ASN A 219 5.70 -4.00 5.84
N GLU A 220 4.44 -4.43 5.89
CA GLU A 220 3.98 -5.59 5.12
C GLU A 220 4.13 -5.41 3.61
N LEU A 221 3.84 -4.21 3.09
CA LEU A 221 4.03 -3.89 1.68
C LEU A 221 5.52 -3.90 1.31
N ILE A 222 6.39 -3.26 2.10
CA ILE A 222 7.84 -3.27 1.89
C ILE A 222 8.38 -4.71 1.89
N ASN A 223 8.03 -5.51 2.90
CA ASN A 223 8.41 -6.91 2.96
C ASN A 223 7.89 -7.71 1.75
N CYS A 224 6.72 -7.38 1.22
CA CYS A 224 6.21 -7.98 -0.01
C CYS A 224 7.11 -7.61 -1.21
N ILE A 225 7.41 -6.33 -1.39
CA ILE A 225 8.31 -5.84 -2.45
C ILE A 225 9.67 -6.55 -2.39
N GLU A 226 10.28 -6.62 -1.21
CA GLU A 226 11.60 -7.23 -1.01
C GLU A 226 11.61 -8.74 -1.30
N ARG A 227 10.54 -9.46 -0.97
CA ARG A 227 10.41 -10.89 -1.32
C ARG A 227 10.41 -11.09 -2.84
N HIS A 228 9.77 -10.18 -3.58
CA HIS A 228 9.65 -10.27 -5.04
C HIS A 228 10.84 -9.64 -5.80
N GLU A 229 11.82 -9.05 -5.10
CA GLU A 229 13.05 -8.54 -5.72
C GLU A 229 13.90 -9.66 -6.35
N ALA A 230 13.85 -10.86 -5.77
CA ALA A 230 14.56 -12.05 -6.25
C ALA A 230 13.78 -12.84 -7.31
N ASP A 231 12.52 -12.48 -7.59
CA ASP A 231 11.71 -13.17 -8.57
C ASP A 231 12.13 -12.84 -10.00
N VAL A 232 11.83 -13.74 -10.92
CA VAL A 232 12.05 -13.49 -12.35
C VAL A 232 11.06 -12.43 -12.82
N ASN A 233 11.51 -11.18 -12.83
CA ASN A 233 10.71 -10.05 -13.28
C ASN A 233 10.79 -9.92 -14.81
N LEU A 234 9.62 -10.03 -15.45
CA LEU A 234 9.41 -9.68 -16.85
C LEU A 234 8.80 -8.28 -16.90
N ASN A 235 9.41 -7.37 -17.65
CA ASN A 235 8.83 -6.06 -17.88
C ASN A 235 7.59 -6.15 -18.78
N SER A 236 6.80 -5.09 -18.80
CA SER A 236 5.53 -5.03 -19.53
C SER A 236 5.67 -5.34 -21.04
N GLU A 237 6.77 -4.93 -21.67
CA GLU A 237 7.07 -5.25 -23.07
C GLU A 237 7.35 -6.75 -23.26
N GLN A 238 8.17 -7.36 -22.39
CA GLN A 238 8.46 -8.79 -22.39
C GLN A 238 7.20 -9.61 -22.15
N LYS A 239 6.35 -9.22 -21.18
CA LYS A 239 5.05 -9.85 -20.92
C LYS A 239 4.14 -9.78 -22.14
N SER A 240 4.10 -8.63 -22.82
CA SER A 240 3.30 -8.43 -24.03
C SER A 240 3.78 -9.35 -25.18
N ILE A 241 5.09 -9.39 -25.44
CA ILE A 241 5.68 -10.25 -26.47
C ILE A 241 5.43 -11.74 -26.17
N ILE A 242 5.64 -12.16 -24.92
CA ILE A 242 5.39 -13.55 -24.50
C ILE A 242 3.91 -13.90 -24.67
N SER A 243 3.01 -13.01 -24.24
CA SER A 243 1.56 -13.23 -24.38
C SER A 243 1.15 -13.32 -25.85
N ALA A 244 1.70 -12.46 -26.71
CA ALA A 244 1.47 -12.49 -28.15
C ALA A 244 1.97 -13.81 -28.78
N TYR A 245 3.14 -14.29 -28.36
CA TYR A 245 3.68 -15.59 -28.79
C TYR A 245 2.79 -16.75 -28.34
N MET A 246 2.40 -16.79 -27.06
CA MET A 246 1.55 -17.85 -26.52
C MET A 246 0.18 -17.90 -27.21
N ASN A 247 -0.42 -16.74 -27.51
CA ASN A 247 -1.69 -16.65 -28.23
C ASN A 247 -1.56 -16.95 -29.73
N ALA A 248 -0.40 -16.73 -30.34
CA ALA A 248 -0.13 -17.15 -31.71
C ALA A 248 0.04 -18.68 -31.82
N CYS A 249 0.38 -19.35 -30.72
CA CYS A 249 0.54 -20.80 -30.65
C CYS A 249 -0.72 -21.57 -30.26
N THR A 250 -1.86 -20.92 -30.01
CA THR A 250 -3.13 -21.61 -29.66
C THR A 250 -3.91 -22.20 -30.84
N ASP A 251 -3.29 -22.33 -32.03
CA ASP A 251 -3.86 -23.06 -33.18
C ASP A 251 -3.54 -24.57 -33.15
N ASP A 252 -3.69 -25.22 -31.99
CA ASP A 252 -3.83 -26.67 -31.90
C ASP A 252 -5.29 -27.02 -31.55
N GLU A 253 -6.23 -26.56 -32.38
CA GLU A 253 -7.41 -27.42 -32.65
C GLU A 253 -6.86 -28.69 -33.30
N LEU A 254 -6.70 -29.74 -32.47
CA LEU A 254 -6.48 -31.09 -32.99
C LEU A 254 -7.59 -31.38 -34.01
N PRO A 255 -7.26 -31.61 -35.31
CA PRO A 255 -8.24 -32.21 -36.20
C PRO A 255 -8.48 -33.65 -35.70
N PHE A 256 -9.66 -34.21 -36.01
CA PHE A 256 -10.17 -35.54 -35.58
C PHE A 256 -10.91 -35.46 -34.22
N ASN A 257 -12.26 -35.46 -34.16
CA ASN A 257 -13.20 -36.50 -34.63
C ASN A 257 -12.76 -37.93 -34.31
#